data_AF-A0A813L8T8-F1
#
_entry.id   AF-A0A813L8T8-F1
#
_cell.length_a   1.000
_cell.length_b   1.000
_cell.length_c   1.000
_cell.angle_alpha   90.00
_cell.angle_beta   90.00
_cell.angle_gamma   90.00
#
_symmetry.space_group_name_H-M   'P 1'
#
loop_
_entity.id
_entity.type
_entity.pdbx_description
1 polymer ?
#
loop_
_entity_poly.entity_id
_entity_poly.type
_entity_poly.pdbx_seq_one_letter_code
_entity_poly.pdbx_strand_id
1 'polypeptide(L)'
;EIEGEDEEEEIVDGEAQDEEEDEVDAAPKRIWRPGIDKIEDGEQLDVEPGTYDMLHRAQVEWPCLSCDIVRDDLGAQRTAYPMTAYVVAGSQAARVEDNRLYMMKWSKLYKTSKDGCEEDDDESEESEESGDEHEAILESKSVPHPGGVNR
;
A
#
# COMPACT_ATOMS: atom_id res chain seq x y z
N GLU A 1 -37.09 -60.63 45.00
CA GLU A 1 -35.84 -60.33 45.73
C GLU A 1 -34.94 -59.67 44.68
N ILE A 2 -34.78 -58.34 44.53
CA ILE A 2 -34.62 -57.20 45.48
C ILE A 2 -33.59 -57.61 46.54
N GLU A 3 -32.40 -57.00 46.72
CA GLU A 3 -31.99 -55.58 46.94
C GLU A 3 -30.54 -55.37 46.38
N GLY A 4 -30.05 -54.21 45.93
CA GLY A 4 -29.92 -52.91 46.63
C GLY A 4 -28.69 -52.98 47.58
N GLU A 5 -27.69 -52.10 47.67
CA GLU A 5 -27.55 -50.62 47.60
C GLU A 5 -26.02 -50.34 47.42
N ASP A 6 -25.58 -49.47 46.52
CA ASP A 6 -25.38 -48.00 46.62
C ASP A 6 -24.20 -47.57 47.51
N GLU A 7 -23.18 -46.94 46.91
CA GLU A 7 -22.58 -45.70 47.43
C GLU A 7 -22.12 -44.81 46.25
N GLU A 8 -22.59 -43.56 46.32
CA GLU A 8 -22.64 -42.48 45.33
C GLU A 8 -21.27 -41.81 45.10
N GLU A 9 -21.00 -41.26 43.91
CA GLU A 9 -20.27 -39.98 43.78
C GLU A 9 -20.73 -39.19 42.54
N GLU A 10 -21.49 -38.13 42.87
CA GLU A 10 -21.42 -36.74 42.41
C GLU A 10 -21.42 -36.36 40.92
N ILE A 11 -22.49 -35.63 40.60
CA ILE A 11 -22.78 -34.90 39.36
C ILE A 11 -21.96 -33.61 39.35
N VAL A 12 -21.21 -33.34 38.27
CA VAL A 12 -20.87 -31.96 37.89
C VAL A 12 -21.27 -31.74 36.43
N ASP A 13 -22.40 -31.06 36.33
CA ASP A 13 -22.94 -30.36 35.18
C ASP A 13 -21.90 -29.37 34.63
N GLY A 14 -21.55 -29.52 33.36
CA GLY A 14 -20.62 -28.66 32.64
C GLY A 14 -21.27 -28.29 31.31
N GLU A 15 -22.25 -27.41 31.38
CA GLU A 15 -22.93 -26.79 30.24
C GLU A 15 -21.93 -26.18 29.25
N ALA A 16 -22.21 -26.43 27.97
CA ALA A 16 -22.06 -25.54 26.82
C ALA A 16 -20.95 -24.48 26.83
N GLN A 17 -19.98 -24.66 25.94
CA GLN A 17 -19.80 -23.76 24.80
C GLN A 17 -18.77 -24.41 23.87
N ASP A 18 -19.24 -25.21 22.91
CA ASP A 18 -18.57 -25.24 21.62
C ASP A 18 -18.68 -23.79 21.12
N GLU A 19 -17.59 -23.04 21.28
CA GLU A 19 -17.36 -21.86 20.46
C GLU A 19 -17.27 -22.40 19.04
N GLU A 20 -18.42 -22.47 18.36
CA GLU A 20 -18.46 -22.44 16.90
C GLU A 20 -17.72 -21.15 16.54
N GLU A 21 -16.41 -21.27 16.31
CA GLU A 21 -15.68 -20.35 15.46
C GLU A 21 -16.54 -20.25 14.21
N ASP A 22 -17.26 -19.13 14.09
CA ASP A 22 -17.88 -18.70 12.85
C ASP A 22 -16.73 -18.67 11.83
N GLU A 23 -16.49 -19.80 11.17
CA GLU A 23 -15.91 -19.89 9.83
C GLU A 23 -16.88 -19.11 8.94
N VAL A 24 -16.81 -17.78 9.04
CA VAL A 24 -17.28 -16.89 7.99
C VAL A 24 -16.42 -17.24 6.80
N ASP A 25 -16.91 -18.17 5.97
CA ASP A 25 -16.45 -18.44 4.61
C ASP A 25 -16.03 -17.08 4.01
N ALA A 26 -14.73 -16.81 4.02
CA ALA A 26 -14.22 -15.49 3.69
C ALA A 26 -14.52 -15.29 2.22
N ALA A 27 -15.58 -14.54 1.93
CA ALA A 27 -15.97 -14.24 0.57
C ALA A 27 -14.72 -13.73 -0.17
N PRO A 28 -14.45 -14.20 -1.40
CA PRO A 28 -13.20 -13.93 -2.07
C PRO A 28 -12.94 -12.41 -2.11
N LYS A 29 -11.81 -11.97 -1.53
CA LYS A 29 -11.37 -10.56 -1.53
C LYS A 29 -11.43 -10.03 -2.96
N ARG A 30 -12.36 -9.12 -3.22
CA ARG A 30 -12.58 -8.52 -4.55
C ARG A 30 -12.01 -7.11 -4.57
N ILE A 31 -11.14 -6.84 -5.55
CA ILE A 31 -10.65 -5.49 -5.84
C ILE A 31 -11.81 -4.65 -6.38
N TRP A 32 -12.08 -3.53 -5.72
CA TRP A 32 -13.11 -2.58 -6.13
C TRP A 32 -12.71 -1.85 -7.43
N ARG A 33 -13.65 -1.71 -8.38
CA ARG A 33 -13.40 -0.99 -9.64
C ARG A 33 -14.26 0.27 -9.74
N PRO A 34 -13.64 1.45 -9.90
CA PRO A 34 -14.37 2.70 -10.06
C PRO A 34 -15.35 2.66 -11.23
N GLY A 35 -16.61 3.04 -10.97
CA GLY A 35 -17.66 3.15 -11.99
C GLY A 35 -18.29 1.82 -12.42
N ILE A 36 -17.80 0.68 -11.92
CA ILE A 36 -18.40 -0.65 -12.15
C ILE A 36 -19.07 -1.14 -10.87
N ASP A 37 -18.32 -1.14 -9.78
CA ASP A 37 -18.79 -1.63 -8.49
C ASP A 37 -19.39 -0.44 -7.70
N LYS A 38 -20.61 -0.61 -7.19
CA LYS A 38 -21.28 0.39 -6.35
C LYS A 38 -20.86 0.18 -4.89
N ILE A 39 -20.62 1.29 -4.21
CA ILE A 39 -20.40 1.34 -2.76
C ILE A 39 -21.76 1.61 -2.12
N GLU A 40 -22.18 0.77 -1.18
CA GLU A 40 -23.44 0.94 -0.46
C GLU A 40 -23.33 1.99 0.66
N ASP A 41 -24.47 2.47 1.15
CA ASP A 41 -24.50 3.47 2.23
C ASP A 41 -23.90 2.87 3.51
N GLY A 42 -22.72 3.36 3.89
CA GLY A 42 -21.97 2.89 5.07
C GLY A 42 -20.78 1.99 4.75
N GLU A 43 -20.59 1.59 3.49
CA GLU A 43 -19.41 0.85 3.02
C GLU A 43 -18.22 1.82 2.82
N GLN A 44 -17.03 1.45 3.33
CA GLN A 44 -15.78 2.18 3.15
C GLN A 44 -14.77 1.30 2.41
N LEU A 45 -13.95 1.91 1.56
CA LEU A 45 -12.88 1.21 0.87
C LEU A 45 -11.66 1.13 1.77
N ASP A 46 -11.26 -0.09 2.14
CA ASP A 46 -9.99 -0.35 2.79
C ASP A 46 -8.88 -0.53 1.76
N VAL A 47 -7.75 0.12 2.01
CA VAL A 47 -6.56 0.02 1.15
C VAL A 47 -5.80 -1.23 1.56
N GLU A 48 -5.72 -2.19 0.66
CA GLU A 48 -4.93 -3.39 0.88
C GLU A 48 -3.44 -3.08 0.63
N PRO A 49 -2.55 -3.34 1.61
CA PRO A 49 -1.14 -2.93 1.56
C PRO A 49 -0.32 -3.62 0.44
N GLY A 50 -0.78 -4.75 -0.08
CA GLY A 50 -0.20 -5.45 -1.23
C GLY A 50 -0.62 -4.92 -2.61
N THR A 51 -1.47 -3.88 -2.68
CA THR A 51 -1.98 -3.36 -3.96
C THR A 51 -0.89 -2.74 -4.84
N TYR A 52 0.19 -2.24 -4.23
CA TYR A 52 1.31 -1.61 -4.95
C TYR A 52 2.65 -2.19 -4.48
N ASP A 53 3.45 -2.69 -5.42
CA ASP A 53 4.83 -3.11 -5.15
C ASP A 53 5.69 -1.96 -4.58
N MET A 54 5.43 -0.73 -5.04
CA MET A 54 6.15 0.47 -4.63
C MET A 54 5.25 1.71 -4.74
N LEU A 55 4.99 2.37 -3.61
CA LEU A 55 4.23 3.61 -3.53
C LEU A 55 5.00 4.70 -2.77
N HIS A 56 5.36 5.77 -3.47
CA HIS A 56 6.02 6.94 -2.90
C HIS A 56 5.23 8.20 -3.22
N ARG A 57 5.16 9.13 -2.26
CA ARG A 57 4.50 10.44 -2.45
C ARG A 57 5.55 11.52 -2.65
N ALA A 58 5.44 12.24 -3.75
CA ALA A 58 6.29 13.38 -4.06
C ALA A 58 5.43 14.64 -4.21
N GLN A 59 5.82 15.72 -3.55
CA GLN A 59 5.14 17.01 -3.63
C GLN A 59 6.10 18.09 -4.12
N VAL A 60 5.64 18.88 -5.08
CA VAL A 60 6.31 20.09 -5.56
C VAL A 60 5.41 21.30 -5.29
N GLU A 61 5.98 22.49 -5.40
CA GLU A 61 5.31 23.76 -5.05
C GLU A 61 4.04 24.02 -5.86
N TRP A 62 4.05 23.72 -7.16
CA TRP A 62 2.95 23.99 -8.08
C TRP A 62 2.44 22.72 -8.75
N PRO A 63 1.13 22.58 -8.99
CA PRO A 63 0.56 21.41 -9.63
C PRO A 63 1.13 21.24 -11.04
N CYS A 64 1.51 20.01 -11.37
CA CYS A 64 2.03 19.65 -12.69
C CYS A 64 0.96 18.90 -13.47
N LEU A 65 0.62 19.39 -14.67
CA LEU A 65 -0.28 18.69 -15.60
C LEU A 65 0.47 17.80 -16.58
N SER A 66 1.80 17.86 -16.57
CA SER A 66 2.65 17.03 -17.41
C SER A 66 3.89 16.61 -16.65
N CYS A 67 4.20 15.32 -16.72
CA CYS A 67 5.43 14.74 -16.23
C CYS A 67 5.91 13.65 -17.20
N ASP A 68 7.22 13.41 -17.21
CA ASP A 68 7.83 12.35 -17.99
C ASP A 68 9.08 11.80 -17.27
N ILE A 69 9.45 10.56 -17.56
CA ILE A 69 10.65 9.92 -17.03
C ILE A 69 11.83 10.20 -17.97
N VAL A 70 12.90 10.74 -17.41
CA VAL A 70 14.16 10.98 -18.12
C VAL A 70 14.97 9.69 -18.12
N ARG A 71 15.54 9.34 -19.28
CA ARG A 71 16.44 8.19 -19.39
C ARG A 71 17.70 8.43 -18.57
N ASP A 72 18.13 7.40 -17.85
CA ASP A 72 19.36 7.39 -17.08
C ASP A 72 20.35 6.33 -17.61
N ASP A 73 21.58 6.39 -17.12
CA ASP A 73 22.67 5.48 -17.45
C ASP A 73 22.96 4.47 -16.32
N LEU A 74 22.00 4.23 -15.40
CA LEU A 74 22.20 3.34 -14.24
C LEU A 74 22.00 1.85 -14.55
N GLY A 75 21.90 1.49 -15.84
CA GLY A 75 21.73 0.12 -16.32
C GLY A 75 20.37 -0.11 -17.00
N ALA A 76 20.35 -1.03 -17.97
CA ALA A 76 19.14 -1.40 -18.69
C ALA A 76 18.31 -2.41 -17.88
N GLN A 77 16.97 -2.34 -18.00
CA GLN A 77 16.03 -3.32 -17.42
C GLN A 77 16.25 -3.60 -15.93
N ARG A 78 16.47 -2.54 -15.14
CA ARG A 78 16.65 -2.68 -13.68
C ARG A 78 15.34 -3.19 -13.05
N THR A 79 15.42 -4.29 -12.32
CA THR A 79 14.31 -4.88 -11.55
C THR A 79 14.57 -4.90 -10.04
N ALA A 80 15.81 -4.63 -9.62
CA ALA A 80 16.22 -4.63 -8.22
C ALA A 80 15.96 -3.28 -7.53
N TYR A 81 15.63 -3.36 -6.24
CA TYR A 81 15.49 -2.22 -5.33
C TYR A 81 16.82 -1.93 -4.62
N PRO A 82 17.06 -0.70 -4.13
CA PRO A 82 16.22 0.50 -4.30
C PRO A 82 16.31 1.09 -5.70
N MET A 83 15.18 1.57 -6.21
CA MET A 83 15.11 2.21 -7.52
C MET A 83 15.50 3.69 -7.45
N THR A 84 15.97 4.22 -8.58
CA THR A 84 16.19 5.66 -8.78
C THR A 84 15.50 6.09 -10.08
N ALA A 85 14.70 7.15 -10.04
CA ALA A 85 14.04 7.71 -11.20
C ALA A 85 14.41 9.18 -11.39
N TYR A 86 14.65 9.58 -12.63
CA TYR A 86 14.79 10.98 -12.99
C TYR A 86 13.51 11.42 -13.68
N VAL A 87 12.89 12.47 -13.19
CA VAL A 87 11.55 12.90 -13.63
C VAL A 87 11.60 14.37 -14.01
N VAL A 88 11.05 14.69 -15.17
CA VAL A 88 10.79 16.08 -15.55
C VAL A 88 9.30 16.36 -15.42
N ALA A 89 8.93 17.50 -14.86
CA ALA A 89 7.53 17.90 -14.78
C ALA A 89 7.37 19.40 -15.04
N GLY A 90 6.25 19.78 -15.64
CA GLY A 90 5.92 21.16 -15.92
C GLY A 90 4.68 21.60 -15.16
N SER A 91 4.77 22.75 -14.50
CA SER A 91 3.68 23.27 -13.68
C SER A 91 2.60 23.98 -14.50
N GLN A 92 1.42 24.12 -13.87
CA GLN A 92 0.41 25.10 -14.25
C GLN A 92 0.00 25.92 -13.03
N ALA A 93 0.71 27.03 -12.79
CA ALA A 93 0.41 27.99 -11.74
C ALA A 93 -0.66 29.00 -12.18
N ALA A 94 -1.29 29.67 -11.20
CA ALA A 94 -2.31 30.68 -11.46
C ALA A 94 -1.75 31.92 -12.19
N ARG A 95 -0.49 32.28 -11.91
CA ARG A 95 0.22 33.36 -12.61
C ARG A 95 1.29 32.78 -13.52
N VAL A 96 1.50 33.44 -14.66
CA VAL A 96 2.47 33.00 -15.67
C VAL A 96 3.90 32.96 -15.12
N GLU A 97 4.26 33.95 -14.28
CA GLU A 97 5.59 34.11 -13.67
C GLU A 97 5.97 33.03 -12.65
N ASP A 98 4.96 32.38 -12.07
CA ASP A 98 5.13 31.32 -11.07
C ASP A 98 5.37 29.96 -11.71
N ASN A 99 5.20 29.84 -13.04
CA ASN A 99 5.43 28.58 -13.71
C ASN A 99 6.91 28.18 -13.68
N ARG A 100 7.11 26.87 -13.50
CA ARG A 100 8.40 26.22 -13.36
C ARG A 100 8.42 24.92 -14.17
N LEU A 101 9.59 24.64 -14.75
CA LEU A 101 9.98 23.30 -15.17
C LEU A 101 10.80 22.68 -14.04
N TYR A 102 10.34 21.55 -13.53
CA TYR A 102 11.00 20.77 -12.49
C TYR A 102 11.84 19.65 -13.10
N MET A 103 13.09 19.54 -12.65
CA MET A 103 13.93 18.37 -12.82
C MET A 103 14.09 17.73 -11.45
N MET A 104 13.65 16.48 -11.33
CA MET A 104 13.60 15.76 -10.06
C MET A 104 14.43 14.49 -10.16
N LYS A 105 15.09 14.16 -9.05
CA LYS A 105 15.73 12.87 -8.82
C LYS A 105 15.06 12.23 -7.61
N TRP A 106 14.42 11.10 -7.85
CA TRP A 106 13.80 10.29 -6.82
C TRP A 106 14.74 9.10 -6.59
N SER A 107 15.29 8.98 -5.40
CA SER A 107 16.28 7.95 -5.06
C SER A 107 15.89 7.27 -3.76
N LYS A 108 16.50 6.11 -3.48
CA LYS A 108 16.11 5.27 -2.34
C LYS A 108 14.63 4.88 -2.40
N LEU A 109 14.13 4.52 -3.58
CA LEU A 109 12.75 4.06 -3.74
C LEU A 109 12.69 2.57 -3.42
N TYR A 110 12.21 2.22 -2.23
CA TYR A 110 12.04 0.84 -1.76
C TYR A 110 10.61 0.35 -1.98
N LYS A 111 10.40 -0.97 -1.80
CA LYS A 111 9.07 -1.58 -1.85
C LYS A 111 8.15 -1.01 -0.77
N THR A 112 6.85 -1.02 -1.01
CA THR A 112 5.85 -0.72 0.02
C THR A 112 5.92 -1.80 1.10
N SER A 113 6.05 -1.42 2.38
CA SER A 113 5.98 -2.38 3.50
C SER A 113 4.60 -3.03 3.51
N LYS A 114 4.59 -4.36 3.69
CA LYS A 114 3.38 -5.18 3.79
C LYS A 114 3.02 -5.52 5.24
N ASP A 115 3.65 -4.91 6.24
CA ASP A 115 3.60 -5.32 7.66
C ASP A 115 2.21 -5.23 8.35
N GLY A 116 1.14 -5.01 7.59
CA GLY A 116 -0.26 -5.15 8.03
C GLY A 116 -0.99 -6.39 7.48
N CYS A 117 -0.32 -7.31 6.76
CA CYS A 117 -0.91 -8.57 6.32
C CYS A 117 -0.62 -9.68 7.34
N GLU A 118 -1.55 -9.91 8.27
CA GLU A 118 -1.68 -11.21 8.92
C GLU A 118 -2.34 -12.16 7.91
N GLU A 119 -1.55 -12.84 7.08
CA GLU A 119 -1.96 -14.08 6.40
C GLU A 119 -0.72 -14.80 5.85
N ASP A 120 -0.63 -16.06 6.26
CA ASP A 120 0.36 -17.11 6.02
C ASP A 120 0.69 -17.31 4.53
N ASP A 121 1.91 -16.95 4.10
CA ASP A 121 2.51 -17.50 2.88
C ASP A 121 4.04 -17.56 3.04
N ASP A 122 4.49 -18.73 3.48
CA ASP A 122 5.85 -19.24 3.37
C ASP A 122 6.29 -19.16 1.89
N GLU A 123 7.18 -18.21 1.54
CA GLU A 123 8.25 -18.31 0.53
C GLU A 123 8.70 -16.89 0.07
N SER A 124 9.64 -16.29 0.79
CA SER A 124 10.81 -15.58 0.23
C SER A 124 11.65 -14.96 1.34
N GLU A 125 12.73 -15.65 1.71
CA GLU A 125 13.88 -14.98 2.30
C GLU A 125 14.40 -13.95 1.29
N GLU A 126 14.28 -12.65 1.62
CA GLU A 126 15.36 -11.65 1.56
C GLU A 126 14.85 -10.29 2.09
N SER A 127 15.43 -9.89 3.23
CA SER A 127 15.43 -8.55 3.86
C SER A 127 14.31 -8.22 4.84
N GLU A 128 14.48 -8.75 6.04
CA GLU A 128 14.07 -8.13 7.31
C GLU A 128 14.84 -6.81 7.52
N GLU A 129 14.34 -5.69 7.04
CA GLU A 129 14.67 -4.36 7.58
C GLU A 129 13.39 -3.50 7.58
N SER A 130 12.89 -3.33 8.80
CA SER A 130 11.80 -2.50 9.33
C SER A 130 11.17 -1.45 8.39
N GLY A 131 9.84 -1.39 8.41
CA GLY A 131 8.98 -0.43 7.71
C GLY A 131 9.10 1.07 8.06
N ASP A 132 10.25 1.57 8.49
CA ASP A 132 10.47 3.02 8.77
C ASP A 132 11.90 3.53 8.48
N GLU A 133 12.86 2.66 8.16
CA GLU A 133 14.28 3.06 8.09
C GLU A 133 14.78 3.50 6.71
N HIS A 134 13.95 3.36 5.67
CA HIS A 134 14.33 3.64 4.29
C HIS A 134 13.47 4.73 3.65
N GLU A 135 13.57 5.96 4.16
CA GLU A 135 12.89 7.14 3.60
C GLU A 135 13.39 7.45 2.18
N ALA A 136 12.46 7.56 1.23
CA ALA A 136 12.75 7.95 -0.13
C ALA A 136 13.25 9.41 -0.19
N ILE A 137 14.30 9.63 -0.98
CA ILE A 137 14.92 10.94 -1.13
C ILE A 137 14.45 11.56 -2.43
N LEU A 138 13.74 12.69 -2.32
CA LEU A 138 13.17 13.46 -3.42
C LEU A 138 13.91 14.78 -3.58
N GLU A 139 14.85 14.85 -4.51
CA GLU A 139 15.56 16.08 -4.85
C GLU A 139 14.90 16.76 -6.04
N SER A 140 14.69 18.08 -5.99
CA SER A 140 14.16 18.83 -7.12
C SER A 140 14.95 20.11 -7.38
N LYS A 141 15.09 20.45 -8.65
CA LYS A 141 15.53 21.77 -9.12
C LYS A 141 14.52 22.31 -10.11
N SER A 142 14.36 23.62 -10.14
CA SER A 142 13.37 24.27 -11.00
C SER A 142 13.97 25.40 -11.83
N VAL A 143 13.40 25.63 -13.00
CA VAL A 143 13.71 26.75 -13.89
C VAL A 143 12.41 27.50 -14.22
N PRO A 144 12.38 28.85 -14.14
CA PRO A 144 11.23 29.64 -14.57
C PRO A 144 10.83 29.35 -16.02
N HIS A 145 9.54 29.20 -16.28
CA HIS A 145 9.01 28.96 -17.62
C HIS A 145 7.87 29.95 -17.93
N PRO A 146 7.93 30.71 -19.04
CA PRO A 146 6.88 31.67 -19.39
C PRO A 146 5.68 30.98 -20.04
N GLY A 147 4.90 30.23 -19.24
CA GLY A 147 3.69 29.54 -19.69
C GLY A 147 3.33 28.35 -18.82
N GLY A 148 2.09 27.88 -18.93
CA GLY A 148 1.69 26.58 -18.37
C GLY A 148 2.18 25.45 -19.29
N VAL A 149 2.60 24.35 -18.70
CA VAL A 149 3.06 23.16 -19.45
C VAL A 149 1.99 22.09 -19.38
N ASN A 150 1.37 21.81 -20.52
CA ASN A 150 0.38 20.75 -20.68
C ASN A 150 0.68 19.97 -21.98
N ARG A 151 0.49 18.65 -21.97
CA ARG A 151 0.76 17.76 -23.11
C ARG A 151 -0.46 17.58 -24.00
#